data_AF-A0A376Y6A0-F1
#
_entry.id   AF-A0A376Y6A0-F1
#
_cell.length_a   1.000
_cell.length_b   1.000
_cell.length_c   1.000
_cell.angle_alpha   90.00
_cell.angle_beta   90.00
_cell.angle_gamma   90.00
#
_symmetry.space_group_name_H-M   'P 1'
#
loop_
_entity.id
_entity.type
_entity.pdbx_description
1 polymer ?
#
loop_
_entity_poly.entity_id
_entity_poly.type
_entity_poly.pdbx_seq_one_letter_code
_entity_poly.pdbx_strand_id
1 'polypeptide(L)'
;MWPDLDDAQRQELDNRLMIIDWVRDTINAPAEELGPSQLAQRAVDLISNVAGDRVTYRITKGEDLREQGYMGLHTVGRGSERSPVLLALDYNPTGDKEAPVYACLVGKGITFDSGGYSIKQTAFMDSMKSDMGGAATVTGALAFAITRGLNKRVKLFLCCADNLISGNAFKLGDIITYRNGKKVEVMNTDAEGRLVLADGLIDASAQKPEMIIDAATLTGAAKTALG
;
A
#
# COMPACT_ATOMS: atom_id res chain seq x y z
N MET A 1 -39.74 -3.62 -0.32
CA MET A 1 -39.46 -2.25 -0.78
C MET A 1 -38.36 -1.73 0.11
N TRP A 2 -37.22 -1.30 -0.44
CA TRP A 2 -36.18 -0.66 0.37
C TRP A 2 -36.72 0.66 0.93
N PRO A 3 -36.28 1.09 2.13
CA PRO A 3 -36.70 2.38 2.68
C PRO A 3 -36.28 3.53 1.75
N ASP A 4 -37.12 4.55 1.63
CA ASP A 4 -36.76 5.78 0.93
C ASP A 4 -35.64 6.49 1.70
N LEU A 5 -34.54 6.77 1.00
CA LEU A 5 -33.40 7.47 1.54
C LEU A 5 -33.54 8.97 1.31
N ASP A 6 -33.26 9.77 2.34
CA ASP A 6 -33.03 11.21 2.20
C ASP A 6 -31.72 11.51 1.44
N ASP A 7 -31.49 12.77 1.08
CA ASP A 7 -30.32 13.15 0.26
C ASP A 7 -28.99 12.83 0.95
N ALA A 8 -28.90 12.99 2.27
CA ALA A 8 -27.69 12.69 3.03
C ALA A 8 -27.42 11.17 3.07
N GLN A 9 -28.47 10.38 3.27
CA GLN A 9 -28.41 8.92 3.25
C GLN A 9 -28.07 8.37 1.85
N ARG A 10 -28.60 8.99 0.78
CA ARG A 10 -28.22 8.66 -0.61
C ARG A 10 -26.75 8.94 -0.84
N GLN A 11 -26.28 10.13 -0.46
CA GLN A 11 -24.86 10.48 -0.62
C GLN A 11 -23.93 9.55 0.16
N GLU A 12 -24.29 9.17 1.38
CA GLU A 12 -23.56 8.17 2.18
C GLU A 12 -23.53 6.80 1.49
N LEU A 13 -24.65 6.35 0.93
CA LEU A 13 -24.72 5.10 0.18
C LEU A 13 -23.83 5.14 -1.08
N ASP A 14 -23.92 6.21 -1.87
CA ASP A 14 -23.15 6.39 -3.10
C ASP A 14 -21.64 6.41 -2.80
N ASN A 15 -21.23 7.11 -1.73
CA ASN A 15 -19.84 7.12 -1.28
C ASN A 15 -19.37 5.71 -0.87
N ARG A 16 -20.20 4.95 -0.14
CA ARG A 16 -19.88 3.57 0.24
C ARG A 16 -19.72 2.67 -0.98
N LEU A 17 -20.65 2.75 -1.93
CA LEU A 17 -20.62 1.94 -3.15
C LEU A 17 -19.36 2.24 -3.95
N MET A 18 -19.09 3.52 -4.24
CA MET A 18 -17.89 3.94 -4.97
C MET A 18 -16.60 3.37 -4.34
N ILE A 19 -16.48 3.47 -3.01
CA ILE A 19 -15.25 3.09 -2.30
C ILE A 19 -15.13 1.58 -2.17
N ILE A 20 -16.21 0.88 -1.82
CA ILE A 20 -16.21 -0.59 -1.70
C ILE A 20 -15.95 -1.22 -3.07
N ASP A 21 -16.59 -0.71 -4.12
CA ASP A 21 -16.37 -1.16 -5.49
C ASP A 21 -14.91 -0.91 -5.90
N TRP A 22 -14.36 0.28 -5.64
CA TRP A 22 -12.95 0.55 -5.92
C TRP A 22 -12.01 -0.43 -5.21
N VAL A 23 -12.23 -0.70 -3.91
CA VAL A 23 -11.40 -1.65 -3.15
C VAL A 23 -11.52 -3.05 -3.73
N ARG A 24 -12.75 -3.53 -3.94
CA ARG A 24 -13.02 -4.85 -4.51
C ARG A 24 -12.39 -5.01 -5.89
N ASP A 25 -12.60 -4.05 -6.77
CA ASP A 25 -12.19 -4.14 -8.16
C ASP A 25 -10.67 -3.99 -8.30
N THR A 26 -10.03 -3.18 -7.43
CA THR A 26 -8.56 -3.10 -7.37
C THR A 26 -7.96 -4.43 -6.89
N ILE A 27 -8.53 -5.08 -5.87
CA ILE A 27 -8.04 -6.37 -5.37
C ILE A 27 -8.26 -7.51 -6.38
N ASN A 28 -9.35 -7.45 -7.15
CA ASN A 28 -9.69 -8.48 -8.13
C ASN A 28 -9.05 -8.27 -9.51
N ALA A 29 -8.49 -7.09 -9.78
CA ALA A 29 -7.81 -6.79 -11.04
C ALA A 29 -6.69 -7.81 -11.32
N PRO A 30 -6.56 -8.30 -12.57
CA PRO A 30 -5.48 -9.20 -12.92
C PRO A 30 -4.13 -8.46 -12.85
N ALA A 31 -3.08 -9.22 -12.54
CA ALA A 31 -1.73 -8.68 -12.44
C ALA A 31 -1.25 -8.01 -13.74
N GLU A 32 -1.76 -8.41 -14.91
CA GLU A 32 -1.48 -7.76 -16.19
C GLU A 32 -1.95 -6.29 -16.22
N GLU A 33 -3.14 -6.02 -15.69
CA GLU A 33 -3.76 -4.69 -15.72
C GLU A 33 -3.28 -3.79 -14.58
N LEU A 34 -2.94 -4.38 -13.42
CA LEU A 34 -2.59 -3.65 -12.22
C LEU A 34 -1.16 -3.96 -11.76
N GLY A 35 -0.22 -3.09 -12.16
CA GLY A 35 1.15 -3.07 -11.66
C GLY A 35 1.39 -2.00 -10.58
N PRO A 36 2.62 -1.91 -10.03
CA PRO A 36 2.93 -1.02 -8.91
C PRO A 36 2.61 0.45 -9.16
N SER A 37 2.93 0.96 -10.36
CA SER A 37 2.64 2.35 -10.74
C SER A 37 1.13 2.60 -10.89
N GLN A 38 0.40 1.64 -11.47
CA GLN A 38 -1.05 1.72 -11.64
C GLN A 38 -1.77 1.72 -10.29
N LEU A 39 -1.34 0.88 -9.34
CA LEU A 39 -1.90 0.86 -7.98
C LEU A 39 -1.72 2.21 -7.29
N ALA A 40 -0.50 2.77 -7.31
CA ALA A 40 -0.23 4.08 -6.73
C ALA A 40 -1.08 5.19 -7.37
N GLN A 41 -1.20 5.19 -8.70
CA GLN A 41 -1.99 6.19 -9.42
C GLN A 41 -3.48 6.07 -9.10
N ARG A 42 -4.05 4.85 -9.12
CA ARG A 42 -5.47 4.64 -8.77
C ARG A 42 -5.79 5.12 -7.35
N ALA A 43 -4.86 4.96 -6.41
CA ALA A 43 -5.02 5.46 -5.05
C ALA A 43 -5.03 7.01 -5.01
N VAL A 44 -4.12 7.65 -5.74
CA VAL A 44 -4.10 9.11 -5.91
C VAL A 44 -5.43 9.60 -6.50
N ASP A 45 -5.93 8.94 -7.55
CA ASP A 45 -7.16 9.33 -8.25
C ASP A 45 -8.37 9.26 -7.30
N LEU A 46 -8.52 8.15 -6.56
CA LEU A 46 -9.61 7.99 -5.59
C LEU A 46 -9.55 9.05 -4.49
N ILE A 47 -8.37 9.27 -3.90
CA ILE A 47 -8.25 10.23 -2.79
C ILE A 47 -8.45 11.65 -3.29
N SER A 48 -7.92 12.01 -4.46
CA SER A 48 -8.10 13.35 -5.04
C SER A 48 -9.57 13.64 -5.34
N ASN A 49 -10.32 12.62 -5.81
CA ASN A 49 -11.77 12.74 -6.06
C ASN A 49 -12.55 13.14 -4.79
N VAL A 50 -12.20 12.59 -3.62
CA VAL A 50 -12.92 12.87 -2.36
C VAL A 50 -12.31 14.01 -1.54
N ALA A 51 -11.02 14.29 -1.71
CA ALA A 51 -10.29 15.29 -0.94
C ALA A 51 -10.27 16.68 -1.60
N GLY A 52 -10.32 16.75 -2.93
CA GLY A 52 -10.11 17.99 -3.68
C GLY A 52 -8.67 18.49 -3.57
N ASP A 53 -8.49 19.77 -3.29
CA ASP A 53 -7.19 20.45 -3.15
C ASP A 53 -6.48 20.18 -1.80
N ARG A 54 -7.13 19.47 -0.89
CA ARG A 54 -6.61 19.13 0.45
C ARG A 54 -5.61 17.97 0.45
N VAL A 55 -5.23 17.46 -0.72
CA VAL A 55 -4.28 16.35 -0.85
C VAL A 55 -3.07 16.75 -1.67
N THR A 56 -1.90 16.32 -1.22
CA THR A 56 -0.65 16.35 -1.99
C THR A 56 -0.02 14.96 -1.96
N TYR A 57 0.85 14.65 -2.93
CA TYR A 57 1.50 13.36 -2.97
C TYR A 57 2.88 13.42 -3.64
N ARG A 58 3.68 12.40 -3.36
CA ARG A 58 4.96 12.11 -4.03
C ARG A 58 4.99 10.63 -4.37
N ILE A 59 5.44 10.34 -5.58
CA ILE A 59 5.71 9.00 -6.07
C ILE A 59 7.22 8.88 -6.25
N THR A 60 7.85 7.94 -5.55
CA THR A 60 9.28 7.58 -5.72
C THR A 60 9.35 6.22 -6.38
N LYS A 61 10.07 6.08 -7.49
CA LYS A 61 10.01 4.88 -8.36
C LYS A 61 11.39 4.36 -8.75
N GLY A 62 11.53 3.04 -8.82
CA GLY A 62 12.70 2.39 -9.40
C GLY A 62 14.01 2.79 -8.71
N GLU A 63 15.00 3.26 -9.46
CA GLU A 63 16.31 3.62 -8.91
C GLU A 63 16.27 4.79 -7.92
N ASP A 64 15.30 5.70 -8.03
CA ASP A 64 15.11 6.78 -7.05
C ASP A 64 14.87 6.21 -5.63
N LEU A 65 14.27 5.02 -5.54
CA LEU A 65 14.10 4.34 -4.26
C LEU A 65 15.45 3.98 -3.64
N ARG A 66 16.37 3.43 -4.44
CA ARG A 66 17.73 3.07 -3.99
C ARG A 66 18.52 4.32 -3.61
N GLU A 67 18.46 5.36 -4.44
CA GLU A 67 19.18 6.62 -4.20
C GLU A 67 18.71 7.32 -2.91
N GLN A 68 17.42 7.23 -2.61
CA GLN A 68 16.82 7.77 -1.39
C GLN A 68 16.85 6.80 -0.20
N GLY A 69 17.38 5.58 -0.38
CA GLY A 69 17.59 4.60 0.70
C GLY A 69 16.36 3.74 1.07
N TYR A 70 15.32 3.67 0.23
CA TYR A 70 14.20 2.74 0.37
C TYR A 70 14.59 1.33 -0.07
N MET A 71 15.52 0.74 0.67
CA MET A 71 16.25 -0.46 0.25
C MET A 71 15.40 -1.73 0.28
N GLY A 72 14.46 -1.86 1.21
CA GLY A 72 13.57 -3.02 1.29
C GLY A 72 12.66 -3.09 0.09
N LEU A 73 11.99 -1.98 -0.21
CA LEU A 73 11.09 -1.86 -1.35
C LEU A 73 11.82 -2.01 -2.70
N HIS A 74 12.96 -1.35 -2.86
CA HIS A 74 13.80 -1.49 -4.07
C HIS A 74 14.25 -2.94 -4.26
N THR A 75 14.78 -3.57 -3.21
CA THR A 75 15.37 -4.91 -3.28
C THR A 75 14.34 -5.97 -3.61
N VAL A 76 13.14 -5.87 -3.04
CA VAL A 76 12.02 -6.78 -3.37
C VAL A 76 11.58 -6.57 -4.82
N GLY A 77 11.33 -5.33 -5.23
CA GLY A 77 10.71 -5.04 -6.54
C GLY A 77 11.64 -5.06 -7.74
N ARG A 78 12.97 -5.00 -7.57
CA ARG A 78 13.93 -4.93 -8.69
C ARG A 78 13.95 -6.17 -9.59
N GLY A 79 13.32 -7.26 -9.15
CA GLY A 79 13.16 -8.48 -9.94
C GLY A 79 12.16 -8.34 -11.09
N SER A 80 11.27 -7.35 -11.04
CA SER A 80 10.24 -7.07 -12.06
C SER A 80 10.71 -6.03 -13.08
N GLU A 81 10.23 -6.14 -14.32
CA GLU A 81 10.35 -5.07 -15.31
C GLU A 81 9.50 -3.85 -14.95
N ARG A 82 8.44 -4.04 -14.14
CA ARG A 82 7.62 -2.95 -13.61
C ARG A 82 8.24 -2.46 -12.32
N SER A 83 8.81 -1.26 -12.37
CA SER A 83 9.59 -0.74 -11.25
C SER A 83 8.75 -0.61 -9.97
N PRO A 84 9.34 -0.91 -8.80
CA PRO A 84 8.68 -0.67 -7.52
C PRO A 84 8.42 0.82 -7.31
N VAL A 85 7.39 1.12 -6.50
CA VAL A 85 6.88 2.46 -6.25
C VAL A 85 6.56 2.63 -4.77
N LEU A 86 7.06 3.72 -4.17
CA LEU A 86 6.54 4.24 -2.91
C LEU A 86 5.60 5.42 -3.23
N LEU A 87 4.34 5.32 -2.82
CA LEU A 87 3.44 6.48 -2.75
C LEU A 87 3.50 7.05 -1.34
N ALA A 88 3.82 8.33 -1.22
CA ALA A 88 3.67 9.12 0.00
C ALA A 88 2.63 10.21 -0.25
N LEU A 89 1.43 10.04 0.29
CA LEU A 89 0.29 10.94 0.15
C LEU A 89 0.00 11.64 1.49
N ASP A 90 -0.34 12.92 1.44
CA ASP A 90 -0.63 13.77 2.58
C ASP A 90 -1.99 14.45 2.40
N TYR A 91 -3.00 13.94 3.11
CA TYR A 91 -4.30 14.59 3.25
C TYR A 91 -4.24 15.57 4.42
N ASN A 92 -4.40 16.87 4.13
CA ASN A 92 -4.36 17.92 5.11
C ASN A 92 -5.56 18.87 4.96
N PRO A 93 -6.65 18.64 5.73
CA PRO A 93 -7.84 19.48 5.67
C PRO A 93 -7.75 20.75 6.51
N THR A 94 -6.64 20.96 7.22
CA THR A 94 -6.55 22.02 8.24
C THR A 94 -6.24 23.40 7.66
N GLY A 95 -5.74 23.44 6.42
CA GLY A 95 -5.21 24.67 5.80
C GLY A 95 -3.83 25.09 6.33
N ASP A 96 -3.34 24.48 7.41
CA ASP A 96 -2.01 24.70 7.97
C ASP A 96 -1.03 23.60 7.51
N LYS A 97 -0.01 24.00 6.77
CA LYS A 97 1.03 23.08 6.25
C LYS A 97 1.82 22.38 7.36
N GLU A 98 1.93 23.02 8.52
CA GLU A 98 2.68 22.53 9.68
C GLU A 98 1.80 21.79 10.69
N ALA A 99 0.50 21.61 10.40
CA ALA A 99 -0.40 20.87 11.27
C ALA A 99 0.17 19.47 11.59
N PRO A 100 0.14 19.04 12.86
CA PRO A 100 0.68 17.74 13.23
C PRO A 100 -0.04 16.62 12.49
N VAL A 101 0.71 15.59 12.09
CA VAL A 101 0.13 14.39 11.48
C VAL A 101 -0.59 13.63 12.58
N TYR A 102 -1.90 13.44 12.43
CA TYR A 102 -2.71 12.70 13.40
C TYR A 102 -2.48 11.19 13.28
N ALA A 103 -2.56 10.68 12.05
CA ALA A 103 -2.38 9.26 11.76
C ALA A 103 -1.53 9.05 10.51
N CYS A 104 -0.76 7.96 10.50
CA CYS A 104 -0.14 7.41 9.31
C CYS A 104 -0.76 6.05 8.98
N LEU A 105 -1.16 5.86 7.72
CA LEU A 105 -1.64 4.60 7.19
C LEU A 105 -0.56 4.00 6.30
N VAL A 106 -0.26 2.72 6.46
CA VAL A 106 0.78 2.03 5.67
C VAL A 106 0.22 0.77 5.03
N GLY A 107 0.31 0.66 3.71
CA GLY A 107 -0.26 -0.46 2.96
C GLY A 107 0.79 -1.32 2.28
N LYS A 108 0.70 -2.65 2.47
CA LYS A 108 1.40 -3.62 1.61
C LYS A 108 0.75 -3.59 0.22
N GLY A 109 1.52 -3.21 -0.79
CA GLY A 109 1.06 -3.08 -2.18
C GLY A 109 1.72 -4.07 -3.12
N ILE A 110 1.87 -5.34 -2.73
CA ILE A 110 2.45 -6.34 -3.63
C ILE A 110 1.45 -6.69 -4.72
N THR A 111 1.67 -6.19 -5.94
CA THR A 111 0.71 -6.32 -7.05
C THR A 111 0.70 -7.72 -7.67
N PHE A 112 1.80 -8.46 -7.50
CA PHE A 112 1.83 -9.89 -7.71
C PHE A 112 2.97 -10.52 -6.91
N ASP A 113 2.70 -11.67 -6.29
CA ASP A 113 3.68 -12.39 -5.47
C ASP A 113 3.90 -13.81 -5.99
N SER A 114 5.02 -14.02 -6.69
CA SER A 114 5.47 -15.38 -7.05
C SER A 114 6.23 -16.06 -5.91
N GLY A 115 6.62 -15.29 -4.88
CA GLY A 115 7.55 -15.67 -3.82
C GLY A 115 9.03 -15.47 -4.13
N GLY A 116 9.38 -14.92 -5.30
CA GLY A 116 10.77 -14.76 -5.71
C GLY A 116 11.51 -16.11 -5.84
N TYR A 117 12.74 -16.20 -5.33
CA TYR A 117 13.52 -17.46 -5.33
C TYR A 117 12.97 -18.52 -4.37
N SER A 118 12.21 -18.12 -3.36
CA SER A 118 11.35 -18.97 -2.52
C SER A 118 10.01 -19.22 -3.21
N ILE A 119 10.06 -19.68 -4.46
CA ILE A 119 8.91 -19.74 -5.37
C ILE A 119 7.72 -20.51 -4.75
N LYS A 120 6.53 -19.91 -4.85
CA LYS A 120 5.28 -20.56 -4.46
C LYS A 120 4.93 -21.70 -5.41
N GLN A 121 4.29 -22.74 -4.89
CA GLN A 121 3.59 -23.71 -5.73
C GLN A 121 2.35 -23.05 -6.36
N THR A 122 1.92 -23.53 -7.53
CA THR A 122 0.81 -22.95 -8.30
C THR A 122 -0.45 -22.69 -7.46
N ALA A 123 -0.84 -23.64 -6.61
CA ALA A 123 -2.03 -23.53 -5.76
C ALA A 123 -1.96 -22.41 -4.71
N PHE A 124 -0.76 -21.93 -4.36
CA PHE A 124 -0.57 -20.81 -3.44
C PHE A 124 -0.31 -19.49 -4.18
N MET A 125 -0.19 -19.53 -5.51
CA MET A 125 0.12 -18.37 -6.35
C MET A 125 -1.13 -17.79 -7.04
N ASP A 126 -2.16 -18.61 -7.27
CA ASP A 126 -3.38 -18.27 -8.02
C ASP A 126 -4.09 -16.98 -7.56
N SER A 127 -4.07 -16.73 -6.25
CA SER A 127 -4.72 -15.62 -5.58
C SER A 127 -3.78 -14.45 -5.30
N MET A 128 -2.51 -14.52 -5.68
CA MET A 128 -1.48 -13.53 -5.30
C MET A 128 -1.60 -12.20 -6.03
N LYS A 129 -2.52 -12.06 -7.00
CA LYS A 129 -2.98 -10.75 -7.47
C LYS A 129 -3.61 -9.91 -6.34
N SER A 130 -4.14 -10.56 -5.30
CA SER A 130 -4.79 -9.91 -4.16
C SER A 130 -3.81 -9.46 -3.07
N ASP A 131 -2.50 -9.67 -3.26
CA ASP A 131 -1.49 -9.43 -2.23
C ASP A 131 -1.16 -7.94 -1.99
N MET A 132 -1.87 -7.08 -2.72
CA MET A 132 -1.95 -5.63 -2.55
C MET A 132 -3.19 -5.21 -1.76
N GLY A 133 -3.97 -6.16 -1.23
CA GLY A 133 -5.23 -5.89 -0.53
C GLY A 133 -5.05 -5.01 0.71
N GLY A 134 -3.88 -5.05 1.34
CA GLY A 134 -3.50 -4.11 2.40
C GLY A 134 -3.53 -2.66 1.93
N ALA A 135 -2.82 -2.36 0.83
CA ALA A 135 -2.79 -1.03 0.20
C ALA A 135 -4.18 -0.56 -0.26
N ALA A 136 -4.98 -1.43 -0.88
CA ALA A 136 -6.34 -1.09 -1.26
C ALA A 136 -7.20 -0.75 -0.03
N THR A 137 -7.10 -1.54 1.04
CA THR A 137 -7.88 -1.35 2.27
C THR A 137 -7.60 -0.02 2.93
N VAL A 138 -6.32 0.34 3.16
CA VAL A 138 -6.00 1.63 3.79
C VAL A 138 -6.34 2.83 2.91
N THR A 139 -6.26 2.69 1.59
CA THR A 139 -6.68 3.73 0.64
C THR A 139 -8.19 3.95 0.73
N GLY A 140 -8.99 2.88 0.65
CA GLY A 140 -10.44 2.96 0.76
C GLY A 140 -10.89 3.48 2.14
N ALA A 141 -10.22 3.06 3.22
CA ALA A 141 -10.51 3.55 4.57
C ALA A 141 -10.27 5.07 4.69
N LEU A 142 -9.16 5.58 4.14
CA LEU A 142 -8.89 7.01 4.11
C LEU A 142 -9.94 7.75 3.27
N ALA A 143 -10.22 7.26 2.06
CA ALA A 143 -11.23 7.85 1.19
C ALA A 143 -12.57 7.98 1.91
N PHE A 144 -13.00 6.91 2.59
CA PHE A 144 -14.28 6.88 3.28
C PHE A 144 -14.29 7.81 4.49
N ALA A 145 -13.20 7.87 5.25
CA ALA A 145 -13.07 8.83 6.34
C ALA A 145 -13.18 10.28 5.84
N ILE A 146 -12.56 10.60 4.70
CA ILE A 146 -12.64 11.92 4.07
C ILE A 146 -14.09 12.25 3.68
N THR A 147 -14.82 11.32 3.04
CA THR A 147 -16.22 11.53 2.67
C THR A 147 -17.14 11.76 3.87
N ARG A 148 -16.76 11.26 5.06
CA ARG A 148 -17.49 11.47 6.32
C ARG A 148 -16.99 12.67 7.14
N GLY A 149 -16.19 13.54 6.54
CA GLY A 149 -15.76 14.80 7.15
C GLY A 149 -14.54 14.70 8.07
N LEU A 150 -13.63 13.76 7.82
CA LEU A 150 -12.34 13.70 8.53
C LEU A 150 -11.64 15.07 8.50
N ASN A 151 -11.42 15.65 9.67
CA ASN A 151 -10.89 17.01 9.85
C ASN A 151 -9.46 17.02 10.45
N LYS A 152 -8.75 15.89 10.37
CA LYS A 152 -7.37 15.72 10.85
C LYS A 152 -6.43 15.40 9.69
N ARG A 153 -5.17 15.83 9.79
CA ARG A 153 -4.13 15.52 8.81
C ARG A 153 -3.73 14.05 8.89
N VAL A 154 -3.83 13.32 7.78
CA VAL A 154 -3.50 11.89 7.70
C VAL A 154 -2.58 11.65 6.52
N LYS A 155 -1.51 10.87 6.75
CA LYS A 155 -0.60 10.45 5.69
C LYS A 155 -0.84 9.00 5.30
N LEU A 156 -0.69 8.71 4.02
CA LEU A 156 -0.83 7.38 3.44
C LEU A 156 0.47 6.99 2.74
N PHE A 157 1.03 5.86 3.12
CA PHE A 157 2.22 5.28 2.51
C PHE A 157 1.86 3.95 1.87
N LEU A 158 1.99 3.83 0.55
CA LEU A 158 1.80 2.54 -0.16
C LEU A 158 3.15 2.03 -0.66
N CYS A 159 3.50 0.82 -0.24
CA CYS A 159 4.74 0.16 -0.61
C CYS A 159 4.46 -0.83 -1.73
N CYS A 160 4.58 -0.38 -2.99
CA CYS A 160 4.10 -1.10 -4.16
C CYS A 160 5.23 -1.79 -4.93
N ALA A 161 5.12 -3.10 -5.17
CA ALA A 161 6.11 -3.87 -5.92
C ALA A 161 5.49 -5.15 -6.51
N ASP A 162 6.14 -5.76 -7.49
CA ASP A 162 5.94 -7.18 -7.77
C ASP A 162 7.09 -7.97 -7.13
N ASN A 163 6.79 -9.13 -6.55
CA ASN A 163 7.81 -10.06 -6.07
C ASN A 163 7.95 -11.21 -7.06
N LEU A 164 8.86 -11.05 -8.02
CA LEU A 164 9.06 -11.99 -9.13
C LEU A 164 10.43 -12.65 -9.08
N ILE A 165 10.51 -13.88 -9.59
CA ILE A 165 11.78 -14.53 -9.89
C ILE A 165 12.35 -14.02 -11.21
N SER A 166 13.62 -13.58 -11.19
CA SER A 166 14.35 -13.17 -12.39
C SER A 166 15.86 -13.15 -12.10
N GLY A 167 16.67 -12.86 -13.12
CA GLY A 167 18.12 -12.71 -12.93
C GLY A 167 18.50 -11.60 -11.93
N ASN A 168 17.68 -10.55 -11.81
CA ASN A 168 17.91 -9.42 -10.92
C ASN A 168 17.23 -9.57 -9.54
N ALA A 169 16.43 -10.62 -9.35
CA ALA A 169 15.75 -10.86 -8.08
C ALA A 169 16.75 -11.06 -6.93
N PHE A 170 16.40 -10.52 -5.76
CA PHE A 170 17.12 -10.71 -4.50
C PHE A 170 17.05 -12.18 -4.06
N LYS A 171 18.08 -12.62 -3.33
CA LYS A 171 18.34 -14.04 -3.04
C LYS A 171 18.34 -14.30 -1.54
N LEU A 172 18.24 -15.57 -1.19
CA LEU A 172 18.45 -16.00 0.19
C LEU A 172 19.91 -15.70 0.58
N GLY A 173 20.10 -15.16 1.79
CA GLY A 173 21.37 -14.68 2.31
C GLY A 173 21.71 -13.22 1.93
N ASP A 174 20.95 -12.57 1.04
CA ASP A 174 21.13 -11.14 0.78
C ASP A 174 20.83 -10.34 2.07
N ILE A 175 21.56 -9.25 2.29
CA ILE A 175 21.39 -8.38 3.47
C ILE A 175 20.85 -7.01 3.03
N ILE A 176 19.66 -6.67 3.53
CA ILE A 176 19.05 -5.35 3.36
C ILE A 176 19.49 -4.46 4.52
N THR A 177 20.00 -3.26 4.24
CA THR A 177 20.31 -2.23 5.25
C THR A 177 19.32 -1.08 5.12
N TYR A 178 18.49 -0.87 6.15
CA TYR A 178 17.48 0.19 6.18
C TYR A 178 18.05 1.53 6.68
N ARG A 179 17.35 2.64 6.39
CA ARG A 179 17.72 4.00 6.81
C ARG A 179 17.83 4.19 8.32
N ASN A 180 17.16 3.37 9.12
CA ASN A 180 17.28 3.36 10.58
C ASN A 180 18.47 2.52 11.09
N GLY A 181 19.36 2.08 10.20
CA GLY A 181 20.58 1.32 10.52
C GLY A 181 20.35 -0.17 10.79
N LYS A 182 19.09 -0.66 10.77
CA LYS A 182 18.81 -2.09 10.94
C LYS A 182 19.18 -2.87 9.69
N LYS A 183 19.74 -4.05 9.89
CA LYS A 183 20.11 -5.00 8.83
C LYS A 183 19.25 -6.24 8.93
N VAL A 184 18.77 -6.73 7.79
CA VAL A 184 17.93 -7.92 7.69
C VAL A 184 18.57 -8.86 6.68
N GLU A 185 18.96 -10.05 7.15
CA GLU A 185 19.31 -11.16 6.27
C GLU A 185 18.02 -11.81 5.73
N VAL A 186 17.96 -11.97 4.42
CA VAL A 186 16.80 -12.56 3.75
C VAL A 186 16.90 -14.08 3.80
N MET A 187 16.12 -14.70 4.68
CA MET A 187 16.07 -16.18 4.76
C MET A 187 14.95 -16.78 3.89
N ASN A 188 14.00 -15.96 3.45
CA ASN A 188 12.88 -16.37 2.61
C ASN A 188 12.40 -15.15 1.80
N THR A 189 12.43 -15.24 0.47
CA THR A 189 12.00 -14.14 -0.41
C THR A 189 10.48 -14.04 -0.54
N ASP A 190 9.73 -15.04 -0.05
CA ASP A 190 8.27 -15.07 0.08
C ASP A 190 7.77 -14.42 1.39
N ALA A 191 8.71 -13.84 2.15
CA ALA A 191 8.42 -13.00 3.30
C ALA A 191 8.65 -11.51 2.95
N GLU A 192 8.39 -11.12 1.71
CA GLU A 192 8.65 -9.81 1.11
C GLU A 192 7.80 -8.69 1.72
N GLY A 193 6.55 -8.96 2.08
CA GLY A 193 5.59 -7.96 2.51
C GLY A 193 6.08 -7.14 3.71
N ARG A 194 6.75 -7.79 4.66
CA ARG A 194 7.34 -7.11 5.84
C ARG A 194 8.59 -6.31 5.47
N LEU A 195 9.31 -6.70 4.43
CA LEU A 195 10.49 -5.98 3.94
C LEU A 195 10.08 -4.68 3.27
N VAL A 196 9.06 -4.71 2.41
CA VAL A 196 8.55 -3.50 1.77
C VAL A 196 7.87 -2.56 2.77
N LEU A 197 7.10 -3.10 3.72
CA LEU A 197 6.43 -2.30 4.75
C LEU A 197 7.41 -1.59 5.68
N ALA A 198 8.58 -2.17 5.96
CA ALA A 198 9.58 -1.58 6.84
C ALA A 198 9.99 -0.18 6.37
N ASP A 199 10.14 0.04 5.06
CA ASP A 199 10.47 1.35 4.50
C ASP A 199 9.36 2.38 4.72
N GLY A 200 8.10 2.00 4.49
CA GLY A 200 6.94 2.87 4.75
C GLY A 200 6.72 3.14 6.24
N LEU A 201 6.95 2.15 7.10
CA LEU A 201 6.84 2.28 8.56
C LEU A 201 7.94 3.17 9.15
N ILE A 202 9.14 3.16 8.59
CA ILE A 202 10.22 4.09 8.97
C ILE A 202 9.79 5.53 8.69
N ASP A 203 9.22 5.81 7.51
CA ASP A 203 8.71 7.14 7.17
C ASP A 203 7.52 7.55 8.04
N ALA A 204 6.56 6.64 8.22
CA ALA A 204 5.39 6.86 9.06
C ALA A 204 5.78 7.20 10.51
N SER A 205 6.74 6.48 11.08
CA SER A 205 7.26 6.74 12.43
C SER A 205 7.98 8.09 12.54
N ALA A 206 8.73 8.48 11.50
CA ALA A 206 9.41 9.78 11.47
C ALA A 206 8.44 10.98 11.50
N GLN A 207 7.18 10.79 11.09
CA GLN A 207 6.13 11.82 11.20
C GLN A 207 5.67 12.09 12.65
N LYS A 208 6.03 11.20 13.60
CA LYS A 208 5.58 11.24 15.00
C LYS A 208 4.05 11.37 15.14
N PRO A 209 3.25 10.52 14.46
CA PRO A 209 1.80 10.59 14.54
C PRO A 209 1.30 10.08 15.90
N GLU A 210 0.05 10.38 16.23
CA GLU A 210 -0.62 9.79 17.41
C GLU A 210 -0.86 8.29 17.21
N MET A 211 -1.03 7.84 15.97
CA MET A 211 -1.24 6.44 15.62
C MET A 211 -0.68 6.06 14.26
N ILE A 212 -0.29 4.79 14.13
CA ILE A 212 0.07 4.15 12.86
C ILE A 212 -0.84 2.95 12.68
N ILE A 213 -1.46 2.83 11.50
CA ILE A 213 -2.22 1.65 11.09
C ILE A 213 -1.54 1.08 9.85
N ASP A 214 -0.98 -0.12 9.95
CA ASP A 214 -0.57 -0.89 8.78
C ASP A 214 -1.59 -1.98 8.43
N ALA A 215 -1.79 -2.22 7.14
CA ALA A 215 -2.63 -3.30 6.64
C ALA A 215 -1.88 -4.10 5.58
N ALA A 216 -1.95 -5.43 5.70
CA ALA A 216 -1.25 -6.34 4.82
C ALA A 216 -1.88 -7.74 4.77
N THR A 217 -1.93 -8.31 3.57
CA THR A 217 -2.13 -9.74 3.33
C THR A 217 -0.82 -10.49 3.62
N LEU A 218 -0.42 -10.52 4.89
CA LEU A 218 0.99 -10.80 5.23
C LEU A 218 1.34 -12.28 5.41
N THR A 219 0.42 -13.09 5.94
CA THR A 219 0.71 -14.50 6.26
C THR A 219 -0.49 -15.40 6.02
N GLY A 220 -0.23 -16.62 5.51
CA GLY A 220 -1.22 -17.69 5.53
C GLY A 220 -1.62 -18.09 6.96
N ALA A 221 -0.71 -17.90 7.93
CA ALA A 221 -0.97 -18.18 9.34
C ALA A 221 -2.13 -17.37 9.93
N ALA A 222 -2.37 -16.15 9.44
CA ALA A 222 -3.52 -15.34 9.87
C ALA A 222 -4.85 -16.04 9.59
N LYS A 223 -5.01 -16.64 8.39
CA LYS A 223 -6.22 -17.41 8.03
C LYS A 223 -6.39 -18.63 8.96
N THR A 224 -5.31 -19.37 9.19
CA THR A 224 -5.36 -20.54 10.08
C THR A 224 -5.69 -20.16 11.53
N ALA A 225 -5.20 -19.01 12.00
CA ALA A 225 -5.38 -18.58 13.39
C ALA A 225 -6.74 -17.92 13.65
N LEU A 226 -7.27 -17.15 12.69
CA LEU A 226 -8.43 -16.25 12.91
C LEU A 226 -9.63 -16.51 11.99
N GLY A 227 -9.46 -17.31 10.92
CA GLY A 227 -10.47 -17.51 9.86
C GLY A 227 -10.16 -16.71 8.60
#